data_AF-A0AB36JT00-F1
#
_entry.id   AF-A0AB36JT00-F1
#
_cell.length_a   1.000
_cell.length_b   1.000
_cell.length_c   1.000
_cell.angle_alpha   90.00
_cell.angle_beta   90.00
_cell.angle_gamma   90.00
#
_symmetry.space_group_name_H-M   'P 1'
#
loop_
_entity.id
_entity.type
_entity.pdbx_description
1 polymer ?
#
loop_
_entity_poly.entity_id
_entity_poly.type
_entity_poly.pdbx_seq_one_letter_code
_entity_poly.pdbx_strand_id
1 'polypeptide(L)'
;MYPKANKIFHLNKVIYTWRNNPLSVSNQFDKRQLAAIKHREERMRFMDAHQMDLADSKWAYTDNVGYFALVTAERGLAEARELNEKWQLAKEGVFPFLQERET
;
A
#
# COMPACT_ATOMS: atom_id res chain seq x y z
N MET A 1 -11.87 -10.29 -3.56
CA MET A 1 -12.84 -10.13 -2.45
C MET A 1 -13.40 -8.71 -2.57
N TYR A 2 -14.67 -8.59 -2.93
CA TYR A 2 -15.29 -7.33 -3.35
C TYR A 2 -15.89 -6.57 -2.15
N PRO A 3 -15.99 -5.23 -2.14
CA PRO A 3 -16.79 -4.52 -1.16
C PRO A 3 -18.26 -4.95 -1.35
N LYS A 4 -18.78 -5.76 -0.42
CA LYS A 4 -20.13 -6.36 -0.51
C LYS A 4 -21.24 -5.48 0.08
N ALA A 5 -20.88 -4.34 0.67
CA ALA A 5 -21.82 -3.52 1.44
C ALA A 5 -22.34 -2.34 0.61
N ASN A 6 -23.67 -2.20 0.56
CA ASN A 6 -24.32 -1.05 -0.09
C ASN A 6 -24.22 0.24 0.74
N LYS A 7 -24.17 0.12 2.07
CA LYS A 7 -24.02 1.23 3.01
C LYS A 7 -23.18 0.77 4.21
N ILE A 8 -22.31 1.65 4.69
CA ILE A 8 -21.50 1.45 5.88
C ILE A 8 -21.85 2.57 6.86
N PHE A 9 -22.30 2.21 8.06
CA PHE A 9 -22.53 3.15 9.14
C PHE A 9 -21.31 3.18 10.05
N HIS A 10 -20.77 4.37 10.31
CA HIS A 10 -19.63 4.56 11.21
C HIS A 10 -20.09 5.26 12.49
N LEU A 11 -19.87 4.62 13.64
CA LEU A 11 -20.05 5.23 14.95
C LEU A 11 -18.68 5.68 15.46
N ASN A 12 -18.46 6.99 15.56
CA ASN A 12 -17.23 7.56 16.09
C ASN A 12 -17.21 7.51 17.63
N LYS A 13 -17.23 6.30 18.20
CA LYS A 13 -17.12 6.04 19.64
C LYS A 13 -16.19 4.86 19.87
N VAL A 14 -15.28 4.98 20.84
CA VAL A 14 -14.39 3.90 21.23
C VAL A 14 -15.20 2.80 21.91
N ILE A 15 -15.49 1.74 21.15
CA ILE A 15 -16.18 0.52 21.62
C ILE A 15 -15.25 -0.69 21.71
N TYR A 16 -14.00 -0.54 21.26
CA TYR A 16 -12.98 -1.57 21.26
C TYR A 16 -11.60 -0.94 21.53
N THR A 17 -10.84 -1.57 22.43
CA THR A 17 -9.47 -1.15 22.75
C THR A 17 -8.50 -2.22 22.26
N TRP A 18 -7.71 -1.89 21.24
CA TRP A 18 -6.64 -2.75 20.74
C TRP A 18 -5.45 -2.72 21.72
N ARG A 19 -5.05 -3.89 22.24
CA ARG A 19 -3.86 -4.01 23.10
C ARG A 19 -2.62 -4.24 22.25
N ASN A 20 -1.80 -3.21 22.08
CA ASN A 20 -0.47 -3.38 21.51
C ASN A 20 0.49 -3.93 22.57
N ASN A 21 1.12 -5.08 22.30
CA ASN A 21 2.25 -5.53 23.08
C ASN A 21 3.51 -4.79 22.59
N PRO A 22 4.08 -3.87 23.37
CA PRO A 22 5.27 -3.11 22.94
C PRO A 22 6.47 -4.02 22.66
N LEU A 23 6.51 -5.23 23.25
CA LEU A 23 7.59 -6.20 23.05
C LEU A 23 7.44 -7.05 21.78
N SER A 24 6.25 -7.08 21.15
CA SER A 24 6.02 -7.80 19.89
C SER A 24 6.23 -6.93 18.64
N VAL A 25 6.55 -5.65 18.83
CA VAL A 25 6.96 -4.75 17.74
C VAL A 25 8.42 -5.01 17.43
N SER A 26 8.77 -6.28 17.15
CA SER A 26 10.09 -6.58 16.63
C SER A 26 10.17 -5.93 15.26
N ASN A 27 11.13 -5.02 15.12
CA ASN A 27 11.37 -4.17 13.96
C ASN A 27 11.97 -4.97 12.77
N GLN A 28 11.48 -6.20 12.58
CA GLN A 28 11.86 -7.07 11.49
C GLN A 28 11.02 -6.66 10.30
N PHE A 29 11.62 -5.90 9.38
CA PHE A 29 11.16 -5.84 8.00
C PHE A 29 11.04 -7.28 7.49
N ASP A 30 9.82 -7.79 7.46
CA ASP A 30 9.47 -9.13 7.00
C ASP A 30 9.05 -9.04 5.53
N LYS A 31 9.28 -10.09 4.74
CA LYS A 31 8.83 -10.21 3.34
C LYS A 31 7.33 -9.93 3.19
N ARG A 32 6.54 -10.08 4.26
CA ARG A 32 5.13 -9.68 4.34
C ARG A 32 4.89 -8.20 4.02
N GLN A 33 5.85 -7.33 4.31
CA GLN A 33 5.76 -5.89 4.02
C GLN A 33 5.91 -5.59 2.51
N LEU A 34 6.74 -6.35 1.80
CA LEU A 34 6.82 -6.29 0.33
C LEU A 34 5.52 -6.77 -0.33
N ALA A 35 4.91 -7.83 0.21
CA ALA A 35 3.60 -8.29 -0.24
C ALA A 35 2.50 -7.22 -0.05
N ALA A 36 2.64 -6.35 0.96
CA ALA A 36 1.70 -5.26 1.20
C ALA A 36 1.70 -4.21 0.07
N ILE A 37 2.83 -4.01 -0.63
CA ILE A 37 2.89 -3.12 -1.81
C ILE A 37 2.04 -3.70 -2.93
N LYS A 38 2.22 -4.98 -3.26
CA LYS A 38 1.42 -5.67 -4.29
C LYS A 38 -0.08 -5.62 -3.98
N HIS A 39 -0.47 -5.86 -2.72
CA HIS A 39 -1.88 -5.76 -2.33
C HIS A 39 -2.46 -4.33 -2.47
N ARG A 40 -1.64 -3.29 -2.32
CA ARG A 40 -2.06 -1.92 -2.60
C ARG A 40 -2.24 -1.68 -4.10
N GLU A 41 -1.34 -2.20 -4.94
CA GLU A 41 -1.47 -2.15 -6.41
C GLU A 41 -2.78 -2.82 -6.86
N GLU A 42 -3.06 -4.04 -6.37
CA GLU A 42 -4.31 -4.77 -6.62
C GLU A 42 -5.55 -3.99 -6.18
N ARG A 43 -5.50 -3.39 -4.98
CA ARG A 43 -6.61 -2.57 -4.48
C ARG A 43 -6.83 -1.33 -5.34
N MET A 44 -5.78 -0.66 -5.78
CA MET A 44 -5.89 0.51 -6.63
C MET A 44 -6.43 0.15 -8.03
N ARG A 45 -5.99 -0.98 -8.62
CA ARG A 45 -6.58 -1.52 -9.86
C ARG A 45 -8.07 -1.79 -9.70
N PHE A 46 -8.46 -2.40 -8.58
CA PHE A 46 -9.86 -2.65 -8.27
C PHE A 46 -10.66 -1.35 -8.19
N MET A 47 -10.15 -0.36 -7.46
CA MET A 47 -10.78 0.95 -7.30
C MET A 47 -10.89 1.69 -8.65
N ASP A 48 -9.85 1.64 -9.48
CA ASP A 48 -9.84 2.23 -10.83
C ASP A 48 -10.90 1.59 -11.74
N ALA A 49 -10.97 0.26 -11.76
CA ALA A 49 -11.97 -0.49 -12.51
C ALA A 49 -13.41 -0.17 -12.09
N HIS A 50 -13.61 0.28 -10.85
CA HIS A 50 -14.92 0.68 -10.30
C HIS A 50 -15.11 2.20 -10.29
N GLN A 51 -14.22 2.96 -10.94
CA GLN A 51 -14.28 4.43 -11.04
C GLN A 51 -14.34 5.12 -9.66
N MET A 52 -13.70 4.50 -8.66
CA MET A 52 -13.57 5.07 -7.33
C MET A 52 -12.43 6.10 -7.32
N ASP A 53 -12.55 7.12 -6.48
CA ASP A 53 -11.46 8.09 -6.30
C ASP A 53 -10.20 7.41 -5.76
N LEU A 54 -9.07 7.71 -6.40
CA LEU A 54 -7.77 7.14 -6.10
C LEU A 54 -6.84 8.11 -5.36
N ALA A 55 -7.23 9.37 -5.13
CA ALA A 55 -6.34 10.39 -4.58
C ALA A 55 -5.61 9.94 -3.30
N ASP A 56 -6.37 9.53 -2.28
CA ASP A 56 -5.81 9.04 -1.01
C ASP A 56 -4.99 7.74 -1.20
N SER A 57 -5.42 6.87 -2.12
CA SER A 57 -4.74 5.59 -2.36
C SER A 57 -3.39 5.79 -3.06
N LYS A 58 -3.30 6.73 -4.01
CA LYS A 58 -2.06 7.14 -4.69
C LYS A 58 -1.08 7.77 -3.72
N TRP A 59 -1.56 8.67 -2.85
CA TRP A 59 -0.73 9.27 -1.80
C TRP A 59 -0.18 8.20 -0.84
N ALA A 60 -1.06 7.35 -0.30
CA ALA A 60 -0.65 6.28 0.60
C ALA A 60 0.30 5.28 -0.07
N TYR A 61 0.08 4.93 -1.34
CA TYR A 61 1.00 4.06 -2.09
C TYR A 61 2.39 4.69 -2.19
N THR A 62 2.47 5.96 -2.60
CA THR A 62 3.74 6.68 -2.77
C THR A 62 4.55 6.74 -1.48
N ASP A 63 3.89 7.03 -0.36
CA ASP A 63 4.52 7.07 0.96
C ASP A 63 5.05 5.69 1.40
N ASN A 64 4.22 4.64 1.28
CA ASN A 64 4.62 3.28 1.66
C ASN A 64 5.78 2.75 0.79
N VAL A 65 5.71 2.93 -0.53
CA VAL A 65 6.79 2.47 -1.43
C VAL A 65 8.08 3.22 -1.13
N GLY A 66 8.01 4.52 -0.85
CA GLY A 66 9.19 5.29 -0.43
C GLY A 66 9.82 4.79 0.86
N TYR A 67 9.00 4.55 1.89
CA TYR A 67 9.47 3.98 3.15
C TYR A 67 10.15 2.61 2.92
N PHE A 68 9.52 1.72 2.15
CA PHE A 68 10.09 0.40 1.89
C PHE A 68 11.31 0.43 0.98
N ALA A 69 11.39 1.35 0.01
CA ALA A 69 12.59 1.58 -0.78
C ALA A 69 13.78 1.98 0.10
N LEU A 70 13.56 2.87 1.08
CA LEU A 70 14.57 3.28 2.05
C LEU A 70 15.04 2.09 2.90
N VAL A 71 14.09 1.37 3.53
CA VAL A 71 14.42 0.26 4.44
C VAL A 71 15.10 -0.90 3.71
N THR A 72 14.68 -1.20 2.48
CA THR A 72 15.32 -2.25 1.66
C THR A 72 16.72 -1.84 1.22
N ALA A 73 16.94 -0.56 0.87
CA ALA A 73 18.25 -0.03 0.52
C ALA A 73 19.23 -0.09 1.70
N GLU A 74 18.81 0.34 2.90
CA GLU A 74 19.62 0.26 4.13
C GLU A 74 20.03 -1.17 4.48
N ARG A 75 19.20 -2.15 4.10
CA ARG A 75 19.43 -3.59 4.32
C ARG A 75 20.18 -4.28 3.18
N GLY A 76 20.51 -3.57 2.10
CA GLY A 76 21.18 -4.15 0.92
C GLY A 76 20.34 -5.20 0.18
N LEU A 77 19.01 -5.10 0.25
CA LEU A 77 18.10 -6.04 -0.40
C LEU A 77 18.00 -5.77 -1.91
N ALA A 78 17.86 -6.83 -2.70
CA ALA A 78 17.82 -6.74 -4.17
C ALA A 78 16.61 -5.93 -4.68
N GLU A 79 15.51 -5.96 -3.92
CA GLU A 79 14.25 -5.29 -4.22
C GLU A 79 14.36 -3.76 -4.11
N ALA A 80 15.39 -3.22 -3.46
CA ALA A 80 15.54 -1.78 -3.23
C ALA A 80 15.53 -0.97 -4.52
N ARG A 81 16.14 -1.50 -5.58
CA ARG A 81 16.17 -0.86 -6.89
C ARG A 81 14.78 -0.76 -7.51
N GLU A 82 14.05 -1.88 -7.56
CA GLU A 82 12.69 -1.93 -8.11
C GLU A 82 11.77 -0.97 -7.35
N LEU A 83 11.83 -0.97 -6.01
CA LEU A 83 11.01 -0.09 -5.18
C LEU A 83 11.35 1.38 -5.38
N ASN A 84 12.63 1.71 -5.53
CA ASN A 84 13.03 3.08 -5.81
C ASN A 84 12.53 3.54 -7.18
N GLU A 85 12.62 2.70 -8.21
CA GLU A 85 12.06 3.01 -9.55
C GLU A 85 10.55 3.25 -9.48
N LYS A 86 9.80 2.39 -8.78
CA LYS A 86 8.36 2.59 -8.51
C LYS A 86 8.09 3.89 -7.74
N TRP A 87 8.93 4.23 -6.77
CA TRP A 87 8.77 5.44 -5.98
C TRP A 87 8.96 6.71 -6.81
N GLN A 88 9.97 6.75 -7.70
CA GLN A 88 10.19 7.91 -8.58
C GLN A 88 8.99 8.12 -9.51
N LEU A 89 8.53 7.06 -10.17
CA LEU A 89 7.34 7.13 -11.03
C LEU A 89 6.10 7.62 -10.25
N ALA A 90 5.89 7.10 -9.04
CA ALA A 90 4.77 7.51 -8.20
C ALA A 90 4.82 9.00 -7.80
N LYS A 91 6.02 9.57 -7.56
CA LYS A 91 6.20 11.02 -7.30
C LYS A 91 5.85 11.88 -8.50
N GLU A 92 6.10 11.37 -9.70
CA GLU A 92 5.70 12.01 -10.96
C GLU A 92 4.20 11.82 -11.25
N GLY A 93 3.47 11.12 -10.39
CA GLY A 93 2.06 10.79 -10.58
C GLY A 93 1.82 9.67 -11.59
N VAL A 94 2.87 8.94 -11.97
CA VAL A 94 2.82 7.83 -12.93
C VAL A 94 2.67 6.51 -12.17
N PHE A 95 1.62 5.76 -12.50
CA PHE A 95 1.31 4.46 -11.89
C PHE A 95 1.16 3.41 -13.00
N PRO A 96 2.26 2.79 -13.47
CA PRO A 96 2.24 1.89 -14.63
C PRO A 96 1.28 0.72 -14.47
N PHE A 97 1.17 0.19 -13.25
CA PHE A 97 0.28 -0.91 -12.92
C PHE A 97 -1.22 -0.59 -13.08
N LEU A 98 -1.61 0.69 -13.23
CA LEU A 98 -2.97 1.09 -13.57
C LEU A 98 -3.20 1.17 -15.09
N GLN A 99 -2.15 1.23 -15.90
CA GLN A 99 -2.21 1.33 -17.36
C GLN A 99 -2.16 -0.03 -18.05
N GLU A 100 -1.72 -1.08 -17.35
CA GLU A 100 -1.81 -2.48 -17.77
C GLU A 100 -3.29 -2.91 -17.86
N ARG A 101 -3.96 -2.54 -18.96
CA ARG A 101 -5.23 -3.17 -19.32
C ARG A 101 -4.91 -4.58 -19.82
N GLU A 102 -5.47 -5.59 -19.17
CA GLU A 102 -5.44 -6.98 -19.63
C GLU A 102 -5.88 -7.02 -21.10
N THR A 103 -4.93 -7.31 -21.99
CA THR A 103 -5.18 -7.70 -23.39
C THR A 103 -5.80 -9.08 -23.45
#